data_AF-E1NS84-F1
#
_entry.id   AF-E1NS84-F1
#
_cell.length_a   1.000
_cell.length_b   1.000
_cell.length_c   1.000
_cell.angle_alpha   90.00
_cell.angle_beta   90.00
_cell.angle_gamma   90.00
#
_symmetry.space_group_name_H-M   'P 1'
#
loop_
_entity.id
_entity.type
_entity.pdbx_description
1 polymer ?
#
loop_
_entity_poly.entity_id
_entity_poly.type
_entity_poly.pdbx_seq_one_letter_code
_entity_poly.pdbx_strand_id
1 'polypeptide(L)'
;MRMIAERIAQDLNKNLTFDEVIEDVKQYQQTLQMVFILKDMKNLANNGRVNPTIAKLSKLVNLNIIGTVTDAGTFALISKARGMKKCYPKLLQAMIDQGYNGGKVEIDHVNNLSEAQLVASTITSTFPNADISFSLCTALCTFYAENGGILVSFEK
;
A
#
# COMPACT_ATOMS: atom_id res chain seq x y z
N MET A 1 7.12 4.06 -3.11
CA MET A 1 8.30 4.67 -3.79
C MET A 1 7.91 5.74 -4.80
N ARG A 2 6.79 5.59 -5.53
CA ARG A 2 6.33 6.57 -6.50
C ARG A 2 6.07 7.95 -5.89
N MET A 3 5.30 8.05 -4.80
CA MET A 3 5.09 9.33 -4.09
C MET A 3 6.41 10.08 -3.78
N ILE A 4 7.46 9.37 -3.38
CA ILE A 4 8.80 9.97 -3.13
C ILE A 4 9.40 10.49 -4.44
N ALA A 5 9.36 9.72 -5.52
CA ALA A 5 9.86 10.16 -6.82
C ALA A 5 9.10 11.37 -7.36
N GLU A 6 7.78 11.42 -7.14
CA GLU A 6 6.95 12.57 -7.50
C GLU A 6 7.30 13.79 -6.66
N ARG A 7 7.58 13.64 -5.36
CA ARG A 7 8.04 14.73 -4.49
C ARG A 7 9.38 15.30 -4.96
N ILE A 8 10.35 14.43 -5.27
CA ILE A 8 11.65 14.85 -5.84
C ILE A 8 11.43 15.67 -7.12
N ALA A 9 10.57 15.19 -8.04
CA ALA A 9 10.29 15.92 -9.28
C ALA A 9 9.63 17.29 -9.02
N GLN A 10 8.73 17.38 -8.05
CA GLN A 10 8.11 18.64 -7.65
C GLN A 10 9.13 19.63 -7.09
N ASP A 11 10.07 19.17 -6.28
CA ASP A 11 11.08 20.04 -5.67
C ASP A 11 12.12 20.52 -6.67
N LEU A 12 12.51 19.67 -7.63
CA LEU A 12 13.34 20.07 -8.76
C LEU A 12 12.65 21.14 -9.62
N ASN A 13 11.34 21.01 -9.86
CA ASN A 13 10.57 22.03 -10.59
C ASN A 13 10.45 23.36 -9.84
N LYS A 14 10.62 23.37 -8.52
CA LYS A 14 10.72 24.57 -7.69
C LYS A 14 12.14 25.14 -7.61
N ASN A 15 13.11 24.54 -8.31
CA ASN A 15 14.54 24.89 -8.29
C ASN A 15 15.18 24.79 -6.90
N LEU A 16 14.74 23.85 -6.05
CA LEU A 16 15.44 23.55 -4.81
C LEU A 16 16.85 23.02 -5.10
N THR A 17 17.79 23.37 -4.24
CA THR A 17 19.13 22.80 -4.23
C THR A 17 19.10 21.32 -3.86
N PHE A 18 20.19 20.60 -4.16
CA PHE A 18 20.30 19.18 -3.81
C PHE A 18 20.06 18.92 -2.31
N ASP A 19 20.67 19.74 -1.44
CA ASP A 19 20.54 19.56 0.02
C ASP A 19 19.11 19.82 0.51
N GLU A 20 18.41 20.82 -0.07
CA GLU A 20 17.01 21.09 0.24
C GLU A 20 16.09 19.94 -0.20
N VAL A 21 16.32 19.36 -1.38
CA VAL A 21 15.57 18.18 -1.86
C VAL A 21 15.78 17.00 -0.92
N ILE A 22 17.01 16.75 -0.48
CA ILE A 22 17.29 15.64 0.45
C ILE A 22 16.58 15.84 1.79
N GLU A 23 16.56 17.06 2.32
CA GLU A 23 15.87 17.35 3.58
C GLU A 23 14.34 17.23 3.44
N ASP A 24 13.73 17.81 2.39
CA ASP A 24 12.29 17.69 2.16
C ASP A 24 11.87 16.23 2.00
N VAL A 25 12.59 15.45 1.18
CA VAL A 25 12.26 14.05 0.93
C VAL A 25 12.37 13.20 2.20
N LYS A 26 13.36 13.45 3.07
CA LYS A 26 13.46 12.74 4.35
C LYS A 26 12.27 13.03 5.24
N GLN A 27 11.83 14.29 5.32
CA GLN A 27 10.66 14.68 6.10
C GLN A 27 9.37 14.10 5.50
N TYR A 28 9.21 14.20 4.18
CA TYR A 28 8.08 13.65 3.45
C TYR A 28 7.99 12.13 3.61
N GLN A 29 9.11 11.40 3.58
CA GLN A 29 9.12 9.96 3.80
C GLN A 29 8.51 9.58 5.17
N GLN A 30 8.65 10.41 6.20
CA GLN A 30 8.07 10.14 7.53
C GLN A 30 6.54 10.28 7.57
N THR A 31 5.94 10.98 6.60
CA THR A 31 4.49 11.12 6.47
C THR A 31 3.85 10.00 5.65
N LEU A 32 4.66 9.20 4.95
CA LEU A 32 4.15 8.12 4.12
C LEU A 32 3.89 6.86 4.92
N GLN A 33 2.79 6.21 4.60
CA GLN A 33 2.41 4.89 5.10
C GLN A 33 1.94 4.02 3.94
N MET A 34 1.92 2.70 4.17
CA MET A 34 1.47 1.74 3.16
C MET A 34 0.69 0.61 3.82
N VAL A 35 -0.46 0.28 3.24
CA VAL A 35 -1.22 -0.93 3.54
C VAL A 35 -1.51 -1.70 2.26
N PHE A 36 -1.69 -3.02 2.35
CA PHE A 36 -1.93 -3.84 1.18
C PHE A 36 -2.89 -4.99 1.47
N ILE A 37 -3.55 -5.49 0.42
CA ILE A 37 -4.35 -6.72 0.44
C ILE A 37 -3.70 -7.73 -0.50
N LEU A 38 -3.26 -8.86 0.05
CA LEU A 38 -2.64 -9.94 -0.71
C LEU A 38 -3.51 -11.19 -0.68
N LYS A 39 -3.81 -11.74 -1.86
CA LYS A 39 -4.56 -13.01 -2.02
C LYS A 39 -3.65 -14.23 -1.91
N ASP A 40 -2.38 -14.06 -2.29
CA ASP A 40 -1.32 -15.05 -2.16
C ASP A 40 -0.05 -14.33 -1.68
N MET A 41 0.78 -15.03 -0.92
CA MET A 41 2.08 -14.56 -0.44
C MET A 41 3.17 -15.61 -0.70
N LYS A 42 2.94 -16.55 -1.62
CA LYS A 42 3.86 -17.65 -1.92
C LYS A 42 5.23 -17.11 -2.34
N ASN A 43 5.30 -16.11 -3.21
CA ASN A 43 6.59 -15.56 -3.64
C ASN A 43 7.31 -14.80 -2.51
N LEU A 44 6.58 -14.11 -1.64
CA LEU A 44 7.16 -13.52 -0.42
C LEU A 44 7.72 -14.60 0.50
N ALA A 45 6.97 -15.68 0.72
CA ALA A 45 7.36 -16.78 1.60
C ALA A 45 8.58 -17.55 1.10
N ASN A 46 8.58 -17.91 -0.19
CA ASN A 46 9.65 -18.68 -0.81
C ASN A 46 10.99 -17.91 -0.84
N ASN A 47 10.94 -16.57 -0.77
CA ASN A 47 12.12 -15.71 -0.79
C ASN A 47 12.46 -15.10 0.58
N GLY A 48 11.90 -15.64 1.68
CA GLY A 48 12.26 -15.24 3.04
C GLY A 48 11.84 -13.82 3.43
N ARG A 49 10.87 -13.22 2.74
CA ARG A 49 10.40 -11.84 2.97
C ARG A 49 9.20 -11.73 3.91
N VAL A 50 8.68 -12.86 4.36
CA VAL A 50 7.63 -12.94 5.39
C VAL A 50 7.97 -14.00 6.43
N ASN A 51 7.51 -13.80 7.66
CA ASN A 51 7.69 -14.77 8.74
C ASN A 51 7.06 -16.13 8.37
N PRO A 52 7.71 -17.28 8.64
CA PRO A 52 7.19 -18.62 8.36
C PRO A 52 5.77 -18.89 8.89
N THR A 53 5.38 -18.28 10.01
CA THR A 53 4.04 -18.41 10.58
C THR A 53 2.99 -17.70 9.73
N ILE A 54 3.33 -16.53 9.18
CA ILE A 54 2.47 -15.79 8.25
C ILE A 54 2.40 -16.52 6.91
N ALA A 55 3.51 -17.09 6.44
CA ALA A 55 3.57 -17.89 5.22
C ALA A 55 2.61 -19.09 5.23
N LYS A 56 2.35 -19.71 6.40
CA LYS A 56 1.37 -20.81 6.49
C LYS A 56 -0.06 -20.36 6.13
N LEU A 57 -0.37 -19.07 6.30
CA LEU A 57 -1.69 -18.53 5.97
C LEU A 57 -1.95 -18.45 4.47
N SER A 58 -0.90 -18.38 3.62
CA SER A 58 -1.07 -18.32 2.16
C SER A 58 -1.67 -19.61 1.57
N LYS A 59 -1.62 -20.72 2.31
CA LYS A 59 -2.19 -22.00 1.90
C LYS A 59 -3.71 -22.10 2.12
N LEU A 60 -4.31 -21.11 2.77
CA LEU A 60 -5.73 -21.14 3.13
C LEU A 60 -6.58 -20.55 1.99
N VAL A 61 -7.46 -21.39 1.43
CA VAL A 61 -8.33 -21.02 0.31
C VAL A 61 -9.20 -19.82 0.65
N ASN A 62 -9.26 -18.86 -0.28
CA ASN A 62 -10.09 -17.65 -0.21
C ASN A 62 -9.84 -16.80 1.04
N LEU A 63 -8.61 -16.84 1.58
CA LEU A 63 -8.17 -15.98 2.66
C LEU A 63 -7.29 -14.85 2.09
N ASN A 64 -7.70 -13.62 2.31
CA ASN A 64 -6.91 -12.45 1.98
C ASN A 64 -6.21 -11.93 3.23
N ILE A 65 -4.98 -11.47 3.05
CA ILE A 65 -4.13 -10.93 4.09
C ILE A 65 -4.09 -9.41 3.95
N ILE A 66 -4.38 -8.70 5.04
CA ILE A 66 -4.18 -7.25 5.13
C ILE A 66 -2.91 -7.02 5.95
N GLY A 67 -1.96 -6.30 5.37
CA GLY A 67 -0.70 -6.00 6.05
C GLY A 67 -0.18 -4.61 5.73
N THR A 68 0.97 -4.31 6.30
CA THR A 68 1.68 -3.04 6.20
C THR A 68 3.19 -3.25 6.24
N VAL A 69 3.94 -2.16 6.18
CA VAL A 69 5.40 -2.13 6.30
C VAL A 69 5.76 -1.57 7.67
N THR A 70 6.61 -2.26 8.41
CA THR A 70 7.19 -1.77 9.67
C THR A 70 8.17 -0.63 9.39
N ASP A 71 8.54 0.15 10.41
CA ASP A 71 9.62 1.17 10.30
C ASP A 71 10.96 0.57 9.79
N ALA A 72 11.24 -0.69 10.11
CA ALA A 72 12.41 -1.42 9.60
C ALA A 72 12.29 -1.88 8.13
N GLY A 73 11.23 -1.50 7.41
CA GLY A 73 11.00 -1.89 6.01
C GLY A 73 10.56 -3.35 5.80
N THR A 74 10.05 -4.02 6.83
CA THR A 74 9.64 -5.43 6.76
C THR A 74 8.11 -5.59 6.75
N PHE A 75 7.64 -6.73 6.26
CA PHE A 75 6.21 -7.06 6.24
C PHE A 75 5.65 -7.22 7.66
N ALA A 76 4.52 -6.58 7.96
CA ALA A 76 3.72 -6.80 9.15
C ALA A 76 2.28 -7.19 8.81
N LEU A 77 1.76 -8.20 9.52
CA LEU A 77 0.36 -8.63 9.41
C LEU A 77 -0.52 -7.72 10.29
N ILE A 78 -1.54 -7.08 9.69
CA ILE A 78 -2.56 -6.32 10.43
C ILE A 78 -3.78 -7.21 10.70
N SER A 79 -4.33 -7.81 9.64
CA SER A 79 -5.57 -8.58 9.74
C SER A 79 -5.67 -9.59 8.62
N LYS A 80 -6.73 -10.40 8.67
CA LYS A 80 -7.09 -11.36 7.64
C LYS A 80 -8.59 -11.40 7.45
N ALA A 81 -9.04 -11.68 6.23
CA ALA A 81 -10.46 -11.77 5.92
C ALA A 81 -10.72 -12.80 4.83
N ARG A 82 -11.82 -13.53 4.95
CA ARG A 82 -12.29 -14.40 3.86
C ARG A 82 -13.13 -13.60 2.88
N GLY A 83 -12.73 -13.62 1.61
CA GLY A 83 -13.36 -12.85 0.53
C GLY A 83 -12.99 -11.36 0.54
N MET A 84 -12.96 -10.75 -0.65
CA MET A 84 -12.50 -9.36 -0.81
C MET A 84 -13.42 -8.32 -0.17
N LYS A 85 -14.74 -8.51 -0.20
CA LYS A 85 -15.71 -7.56 0.38
C LYS A 85 -15.45 -7.24 1.85
N LYS A 86 -14.92 -8.19 2.62
CA LYS A 86 -14.59 -8.00 4.04
C LYS A 86 -13.24 -7.32 4.26
N CYS A 87 -12.44 -7.11 3.21
CA CYS A 87 -11.12 -6.50 3.29
C CYS A 87 -11.19 -4.97 3.26
N TYR A 88 -12.06 -4.37 2.45
CA TYR A 88 -12.09 -2.91 2.29
C TYR A 88 -12.31 -2.14 3.60
N PRO A 89 -13.32 -2.47 4.44
CA PRO A 89 -13.48 -1.75 5.71
C PRO A 89 -12.30 -1.96 6.67
N LYS A 90 -11.65 -3.14 6.63
CA LYS A 90 -10.46 -3.41 7.43
C LYS A 90 -9.23 -2.65 6.94
N LEU A 91 -9.08 -2.52 5.62
CA LEU A 91 -8.01 -1.73 5.02
C LEU A 91 -8.21 -0.24 5.34
N LEU A 92 -9.43 0.28 5.22
CA LEU A 92 -9.73 1.66 5.60
C LEU A 92 -9.44 1.90 7.08
N GLN A 93 -9.87 0.99 7.97
CA GLN A 93 -9.56 1.11 9.40
C GLN A 93 -8.04 1.11 9.62
N ALA A 94 -7.29 0.24 8.93
CA ALA A 94 -5.83 0.23 9.01
C ALA A 94 -5.21 1.55 8.54
N MET A 95 -5.74 2.19 7.49
CA MET A 95 -5.29 3.52 7.06
C MET A 95 -5.54 4.56 8.16
N ILE A 96 -6.73 4.57 8.75
CA ILE A 96 -7.11 5.49 9.84
C ILE A 96 -6.22 5.28 11.07
N ASP A 97 -5.98 4.02 11.46
CA ASP A 97 -5.12 3.68 12.61
C ASP A 97 -3.66 4.11 12.36
N GLN A 98 -3.24 4.21 11.10
CA GLN A 98 -1.93 4.70 10.67
C GLN A 98 -1.89 6.22 10.41
N GLY A 99 -2.99 6.93 10.74
CA GLY A 99 -3.07 8.38 10.71
C GLY A 99 -3.60 8.98 9.41
N TYR A 100 -4.11 8.19 8.46
CA TYR A 100 -4.69 8.74 7.24
C TYR A 100 -5.79 9.76 7.56
N ASN A 101 -5.69 10.94 6.96
CA ASN A 101 -6.52 12.10 7.26
C ASN A 101 -7.31 12.64 6.06
N GLY A 102 -7.30 11.92 4.93
CA GLY A 102 -8.00 12.32 3.71
C GLY A 102 -7.14 13.01 2.64
N GLY A 103 -5.81 12.98 2.79
CA GLY A 103 -4.86 13.48 1.79
C GLY A 103 -4.68 12.57 0.57
N LYS A 104 -3.47 12.55 0.03
CA LYS A 104 -3.13 11.81 -1.20
C LYS A 104 -3.08 10.30 -0.96
N VAL A 105 -3.59 9.54 -1.93
CA VAL A 105 -3.57 8.07 -1.96
C VAL A 105 -3.16 7.57 -3.35
N GLU A 106 -2.23 6.61 -3.39
CA GLU A 106 -1.89 5.85 -4.58
C GLU A 106 -2.30 4.39 -4.41
N ILE A 107 -3.09 3.87 -5.34
CA ILE A 107 -3.56 2.48 -5.35
C ILE A 107 -2.92 1.75 -6.53
N ASP A 108 -1.92 0.92 -6.23
CA ASP A 108 -1.32 0.00 -7.18
C ASP A 108 -2.05 -1.35 -7.15
N HIS A 109 -2.25 -1.97 -8.32
CA HIS A 109 -2.90 -3.28 -8.40
C HIS A 109 -2.27 -4.24 -9.41
N VAL A 110 -2.44 -5.54 -9.19
CA VAL A 110 -2.06 -6.60 -10.11
C VAL A 110 -3.31 -7.19 -10.75
N ASN A 111 -3.64 -6.78 -11.98
CA ASN A 111 -4.83 -7.24 -12.72
C ASN A 111 -6.15 -7.16 -11.92
N ASN A 112 -6.31 -6.14 -11.07
CA ASN A 112 -7.41 -6.08 -10.08
C ASN A 112 -8.05 -4.70 -9.96
N LEU A 113 -8.20 -4.01 -11.09
CA LEU A 113 -8.72 -2.64 -11.13
C LEU A 113 -10.12 -2.52 -10.51
N SER A 114 -11.00 -3.49 -10.73
CA SER A 114 -12.36 -3.47 -10.17
C SER A 114 -12.36 -3.44 -8.64
N GLU A 115 -11.52 -4.26 -8.01
CA GLU A 115 -11.36 -4.28 -6.56
C GLU A 115 -10.64 -3.03 -6.04
N ALA A 116 -9.67 -2.50 -6.79
CA ALA A 116 -9.02 -1.22 -6.48
C ALA A 116 -10.02 -0.05 -6.46
N GLN A 117 -10.98 -0.02 -7.40
CA GLN A 117 -12.06 0.97 -7.43
C GLN A 117 -13.03 0.83 -6.25
N LEU A 118 -13.27 -0.39 -5.76
CA LEU A 118 -14.06 -0.62 -4.54
C LEU A 118 -13.33 -0.15 -3.29
N VAL A 119 -12.01 -0.33 -3.23
CA VAL A 119 -11.16 0.26 -2.18
C VAL A 119 -11.26 1.77 -2.22
N ALA A 120 -11.07 2.39 -3.38
CA ALA A 120 -11.19 3.85 -3.54
C ALA A 120 -12.58 4.36 -3.11
N SER A 121 -13.65 3.68 -3.50
CA SER A 121 -15.03 4.02 -3.11
C SER A 121 -15.24 3.93 -1.60
N THR A 122 -14.57 2.97 -0.94
CA THR A 122 -14.61 2.83 0.53
C THR A 122 -13.84 3.96 1.22
N ILE A 123 -12.72 4.39 0.64
CA ILE A 123 -11.95 5.54 1.14
C ILE A 123 -12.78 6.82 0.99
N THR A 124 -13.33 7.09 -0.19
CA THR A 124 -14.07 8.32 -0.48
C THR A 124 -15.43 8.41 0.23
N SER A 125 -16.03 7.29 0.63
CA SER A 125 -17.24 7.33 1.47
C SER A 125 -16.98 7.92 2.86
N THR A 126 -15.73 7.87 3.33
CA THR A 126 -15.31 8.40 4.64
C THR A 126 -14.51 9.70 4.50
N PHE A 127 -13.70 9.80 3.45
CA PHE A 127 -12.87 10.96 3.12
C PHE A 127 -13.22 11.47 1.71
N PRO A 128 -14.29 12.28 1.54
CA PRO A 128 -14.80 12.66 0.22
C PRO A 128 -13.81 13.42 -0.67
N ASN A 129 -12.82 14.08 -0.05
CA ASN A 129 -11.80 14.88 -0.73
C ASN A 129 -10.48 14.13 -0.98
N ALA A 130 -10.44 12.81 -0.72
CA ALA A 130 -9.24 12.00 -0.96
C ALA A 130 -8.78 12.12 -2.42
N ASP A 131 -7.51 12.48 -2.62
CA ASP A 131 -6.89 12.54 -3.94
C ASP A 131 -6.32 11.16 -4.29
N ILE A 132 -7.09 10.39 -5.07
CA ILE A 132 -6.79 8.98 -5.35
C ILE A 132 -6.33 8.81 -6.80
N SER A 133 -5.18 8.17 -6.97
CA SER A 133 -4.69 7.71 -8.26
C SER A 133 -4.52 6.19 -8.32
N PHE A 134 -4.57 5.63 -9.52
CA PHE A 134 -4.44 4.19 -9.76
C PHE A 134 -3.25 3.88 -10.65
N SER A 135 -2.61 2.74 -10.43
CA SER A 135 -1.56 2.25 -11.32
C SER A 135 -1.41 0.74 -11.32
N LEU A 136 -0.78 0.24 -12.39
CA LEU A 136 -0.41 -1.17 -12.49
C LEU A 136 0.90 -1.41 -11.76
N CYS A 137 0.96 -2.49 -11.00
CA CYS A 137 2.22 -2.99 -10.47
C CYS A 137 3.17 -3.36 -11.61
N THR A 138 4.43 -2.91 -11.52
CA THR A 138 5.51 -3.33 -12.43
C THR A 138 6.07 -4.70 -12.01
N ALA A 139 7.02 -5.25 -12.79
CA ALA A 139 7.49 -6.63 -12.68
C ALA A 139 7.73 -7.13 -11.24
N LEU A 140 8.49 -6.37 -10.43
CA LEU A 140 8.83 -6.79 -9.07
C LEU A 140 7.63 -6.76 -8.11
N CYS A 141 6.83 -5.69 -8.15
CA CYS A 141 5.63 -5.58 -7.32
C CYS A 141 4.60 -6.65 -7.72
N THR A 142 4.44 -6.89 -9.02
CA THR A 142 3.57 -7.95 -9.54
C THR A 142 4.02 -9.34 -9.08
N PHE A 143 5.33 -9.60 -9.10
CA PHE A 143 5.87 -10.88 -8.63
C PHE A 143 5.57 -11.12 -7.14
N TYR A 144 5.75 -10.12 -6.28
CA TYR A 144 5.55 -10.30 -4.83
C TYR A 144 4.11 -10.13 -4.35
N ALA A 145 3.34 -9.22 -4.93
CA ALA A 145 1.94 -8.99 -4.57
C ALA A 145 1.00 -10.03 -5.18
N GLU A 146 1.47 -10.74 -6.20
CA GLU A 146 0.78 -11.80 -6.94
C GLU A 146 -0.54 -11.34 -7.58
N ASN A 147 -1.17 -12.20 -8.37
CA ASN A 147 -2.39 -11.84 -9.08
C ASN A 147 -3.52 -11.49 -8.11
N GLY A 148 -4.14 -10.33 -8.32
CA GLY A 148 -5.17 -9.82 -7.42
C GLY A 148 -4.65 -8.99 -6.24
N GLY A 149 -3.34 -8.80 -6.09
CA GLY A 149 -2.77 -7.92 -5.08
C GLY A 149 -3.21 -6.46 -5.25
N ILE A 150 -3.38 -5.77 -4.13
CA ILE A 150 -3.65 -4.32 -4.04
C ILE A 150 -2.68 -3.73 -3.03
N LEU A 151 -1.97 -2.66 -3.40
CA LEU A 151 -1.10 -1.88 -2.53
C LEU A 151 -1.61 -0.46 -2.48
N VAL A 152 -1.71 0.11 -1.28
CA VAL A 152 -2.24 1.45 -1.04
C VAL A 152 -1.19 2.23 -0.27
N SER A 153 -0.60 3.23 -0.92
CA SER A 153 0.30 4.20 -0.27
C SER A 153 -0.47 5.49 0.01
N PHE A 154 -0.22 6.13 1.14
CA PHE A 154 -0.93 7.35 1.52
C PHE A 154 -0.11 8.26 2.42
N GLU A 155 -0.49 9.54 2.46
CA GLU A 155 -0.01 10.53 3.42
C GLU A 155 -0.85 10.49 4.70
N LYS A 156 -0.19 10.45 5.87
CA LYS A 156 -0.81 10.60 7.19
C LYS A 156 -0.80 12.05 7.66
#